data_AF-A0A7S2WCM4-F1
#
_entry.id   AF-A0A7S2WCM4-F1
#
_cell.length_a   1.000
_cell.length_b   1.000
_cell.length_c   1.000
_cell.angle_alpha   90.00
_cell.angle_beta   90.00
_cell.angle_gamma   90.00
#
_symmetry.space_group_name_H-M   'P 1'
#
loop_
_entity.id
_entity.type
_entity.pdbx_description
1 polymer ?
#
loop_
_entity_poly.entity_id
_entity_poly.type
_entity_poly.pdbx_seq_one_letter_code
_entity_poly.pdbx_strand_id
1 'polypeptide(L)'
;PVGTKGTIKGLSSRQLDAPELSPAIILGNTYHLALQPGTDVLGHCGGLHGFMNWPRNLLTDSGGFQMVSLLELADITEEGVRFRSPIDGTTMMLTPEESIRHQNLIGSDIMMQLDDVVSSVTVDDARFEEACHRTL
;
A
#
# COMPACT_ATOMS: atom_id res chain seq x y z
N PRO A 1 7.18 2.87 11.85
CA PRO A 1 6.23 4.00 11.69
C PRO A 1 5.45 3.87 10.38
N VAL A 2 4.18 4.29 10.32
CA VAL A 2 3.35 4.19 9.10
C VAL A 2 3.15 5.57 8.47
N GLY A 3 3.54 5.69 7.21
CA GLY A 3 3.42 6.88 6.37
C GLY A 3 2.31 6.73 5.35
N THR A 4 1.12 7.24 5.66
CA THR A 4 -0.08 7.04 4.84
C THR A 4 -0.11 7.95 3.61
N LYS A 5 0.51 9.14 3.65
CA LYS A 5 0.52 10.12 2.53
C LYS A 5 1.89 10.78 2.36
N GLY A 6 2.95 9.97 2.42
CA GLY A 6 4.33 10.47 2.36
C GLY A 6 4.76 11.27 3.59
N THR A 7 4.15 10.99 4.75
CA THR A 7 4.53 11.60 6.02
C THR A 7 4.12 10.72 7.18
N ILE A 8 4.93 10.70 8.25
CA ILE A 8 4.54 10.16 9.54
C ILE A 8 3.76 11.25 10.28
N LYS A 9 2.48 11.01 10.55
CA LYS A 9 1.61 12.02 11.18
C LYS A 9 2.23 12.55 12.48
N GLY A 10 2.37 13.88 12.58
CA GLY A 10 2.88 14.56 13.76
C GLY A 10 4.41 14.62 13.89
N LEU A 11 5.16 14.07 12.93
CA LEU A 11 6.63 14.10 12.93
C LEU A 11 7.17 14.64 11.60
N SER A 12 8.12 15.57 11.69
CA SER A 12 8.94 15.97 10.54
C SER A 12 10.04 14.95 10.27
N SER A 13 10.56 14.91 9.03
CA SER A 13 11.69 14.03 8.67
C SER A 13 12.90 14.26 9.56
N ARG A 14 13.17 15.52 9.94
CA ARG A 14 14.23 15.87 10.90
C ARG A 14 14.03 15.24 12.29
N GLN A 15 12.79 15.14 12.76
CA GLN A 15 12.50 14.47 14.03
C GLN A 15 12.65 12.95 13.93
N LEU A 16 12.35 12.36 12.77
CA LEU A 16 12.61 10.94 12.53
C LEU A 16 14.12 10.63 12.46
N ASP A 17 14.94 11.60 12.07
CA ASP A 17 16.41 11.48 12.08
C ASP A 17 17.04 11.73 13.45
N ALA A 18 16.25 12.12 14.47
CA ALA A 18 16.76 12.31 15.82
C ALA A 18 17.23 10.96 16.44
N PRO A 19 18.34 10.93 17.20
CA PRO A 19 18.89 9.70 17.77
C PRO A 19 17.91 8.88 18.61
N GLU A 20 16.94 9.53 19.24
CA GLU A 20 15.94 8.92 20.13
C GLU A 20 14.87 8.13 19.37
N LEU A 21 14.65 8.44 18.09
CA LEU A 21 13.66 7.79 17.22
C LEU A 21 14.33 6.91 16.17
N SER A 22 15.20 7.54 15.36
CA SER A 22 16.03 6.97 14.28
C SER A 22 15.60 5.58 13.75
N PRO A 23 14.39 5.43 13.19
CA PRO A 23 13.94 4.14 12.71
C PRO A 23 14.72 3.75 11.46
N ALA A 24 15.11 2.48 11.36
CA ALA A 24 15.84 1.95 10.20
C ALA A 24 14.94 1.84 8.95
N ILE A 25 13.64 1.68 9.16
CA ILE A 25 12.64 1.47 8.11
C ILE A 25 11.30 2.11 8.49
N ILE A 26 10.58 2.57 7.48
CA ILE A 26 9.19 3.03 7.62
C ILE A 26 8.30 2.31 6.60
N LEU A 27 7.03 2.15 6.96
CA LEU A 27 6.01 1.55 6.10
C LEU A 27 5.29 2.67 5.34
N GLY A 28 5.37 2.68 4.02
CA GLY A 28 4.56 3.51 3.13
C GLY A 28 3.31 2.76 2.69
N ASN A 29 2.19 3.46 2.60
CA ASN A 29 0.96 2.85 2.10
C ASN A 29 0.80 3.06 0.59
N THR A 30 0.85 1.98 -0.20
CA THR A 30 0.85 2.03 -1.66
C THR A 30 -0.43 2.65 -2.21
N TYR A 31 -1.57 2.24 -1.68
CA TYR A 31 -2.88 2.69 -2.17
C TYR A 31 -3.04 4.21 -2.06
N HIS A 32 -2.79 4.76 -0.87
CA HIS A 32 -2.91 6.20 -0.67
C HIS A 32 -1.86 6.98 -1.45
N LEU A 33 -0.62 6.51 -1.53
CA LEU A 33 0.46 7.17 -2.26
C LEU A 33 0.18 7.20 -3.78
N ALA A 34 -0.36 6.12 -4.32
CA ALA A 34 -0.71 6.00 -5.73
C ALA A 34 -1.89 6.91 -6.13
N LEU A 35 -2.80 7.20 -5.20
CA LEU A 35 -3.93 8.13 -5.43
C LEU A 35 -3.59 9.58 -5.11
N GLN A 36 -2.88 9.83 -4.01
CA GLN A 36 -2.53 11.17 -3.54
C GLN A 36 -1.22 11.12 -2.73
N PRO A 37 -0.12 11.68 -3.24
CA PRO A 37 -0.04 12.67 -4.31
C PRO A 37 -0.15 12.13 -5.74
N GLY A 38 -0.07 10.82 -5.95
CA GLY A 38 -0.07 10.19 -7.27
C GLY A 38 1.32 9.76 -7.70
N THR A 39 1.42 8.63 -8.40
CA THR A 39 2.71 8.06 -8.84
C THR A 39 3.48 8.98 -9.78
N ASP A 40 2.81 9.76 -10.62
CA ASP A 40 3.45 10.75 -11.49
C ASP A 40 4.18 11.83 -10.70
N VAL A 41 3.52 12.38 -9.66
CA VAL A 41 4.12 13.41 -8.78
C VAL A 41 5.32 12.83 -8.04
N LEU A 42 5.19 11.62 -7.51
CA LEU A 42 6.31 10.93 -6.85
C LEU A 42 7.48 10.72 -7.81
N GLY A 43 7.22 10.32 -9.06
CA GLY A 43 8.24 10.16 -10.09
C GLY A 43 9.04 11.45 -10.33
N HIS A 44 8.37 12.60 -10.42
CA HIS A 44 9.06 13.90 -10.57
C HIS A 44 9.91 14.29 -9.36
N CYS A 45 9.61 13.75 -8.18
CA CYS A 45 10.38 13.97 -6.96
C CYS A 45 11.50 12.93 -6.73
N GLY A 46 11.74 12.01 -7.67
CA GLY A 46 12.71 10.92 -7.49
C GLY A 46 12.20 9.80 -6.58
N GLY A 47 10.89 9.55 -6.61
CA GLY A 47 10.21 8.59 -5.74
C GLY A 47 9.87 9.15 -4.37
N LEU A 48 9.40 8.28 -3.49
CA LEU A 48 8.94 8.63 -2.16
C LEU A 48 10.08 9.11 -1.26
N HIS A 49 11.27 8.52 -1.37
CA HIS A 49 12.46 9.00 -0.65
C HIS A 49 12.70 10.49 -0.87
N GLY A 50 12.71 10.94 -2.13
CA GLY A 50 12.90 12.35 -2.46
C GLY A 50 11.73 13.22 -2.03
N PHE A 51 10.50 12.74 -2.21
CA PHE A 51 9.29 13.48 -1.81
C PHE A 51 9.23 13.74 -0.29
N MET A 52 9.59 12.76 0.54
CA MET A 52 9.56 12.90 2.00
C MET A 52 10.87 13.43 2.58
N ASN A 53 11.90 13.59 1.76
CA ASN A 53 13.29 13.76 2.20
C ASN A 53 13.70 12.69 3.23
N TRP A 54 13.50 11.42 2.88
CA TRP A 54 13.79 10.26 3.71
C TRP A 54 14.87 9.38 3.08
N PRO A 55 16.09 9.32 3.64
CA PRO A 55 17.22 8.66 3.00
C PRO A 55 17.39 7.17 3.38
N ARG A 56 16.49 6.60 4.17
CA ARG A 56 16.58 5.23 4.71
C ARG A 56 15.51 4.32 4.12
N ASN A 57 15.51 3.05 4.51
CA ASN A 57 14.68 2.03 3.89
C ASN A 57 13.18 2.33 3.96
N LEU A 58 12.46 1.96 2.91
CA LEU A 58 11.02 1.98 2.75
C LEU A 58 10.49 0.57 2.53
N LEU A 59 9.54 0.17 3.36
CA LEU A 59 8.66 -0.95 3.09
C LEU A 59 7.34 -0.42 2.57
N THR A 60 6.80 -0.97 1.50
CA THR A 60 5.42 -0.68 1.09
C THR A 60 4.52 -1.89 1.25
N ASP A 61 3.29 -1.66 1.70
CA ASP A 61 2.25 -2.67 1.62
C ASP A 61 1.78 -2.86 0.18
N SER A 62 1.05 -3.94 -0.10
CA SER A 62 0.55 -4.24 -1.44
C SER A 62 -0.64 -3.37 -1.86
N GLY A 63 -1.25 -2.67 -0.90
CA GLY A 63 -2.54 -1.99 -1.04
C GLY A 63 -3.75 -2.89 -0.80
N GLY A 64 -3.62 -4.22 -0.87
CA GLY A 64 -4.75 -5.17 -0.82
C GLY A 64 -5.60 -5.06 0.45
N PHE A 65 -4.96 -5.02 1.62
CA PHE A 65 -5.66 -4.95 2.91
C PHE A 65 -6.58 -3.72 3.03
N GLN A 66 -6.15 -2.57 2.54
CA GLN A 66 -6.98 -1.37 2.60
C GLN A 66 -8.19 -1.44 1.68
N MET A 67 -8.06 -2.13 0.55
CA MET A 67 -9.18 -2.30 -0.36
C MET A 67 -10.21 -3.29 0.17
N VAL A 68 -9.76 -4.33 0.88
CA VAL A 68 -10.66 -5.29 1.54
C VAL A 68 -11.34 -4.67 2.77
N SER A 69 -10.61 -3.87 3.57
CA SER A 69 -11.15 -3.28 4.79
C SER A 69 -12.05 -2.04 4.58
N LEU A 70 -11.92 -1.35 3.44
CA LEU A 70 -12.69 -0.13 3.17
C LEU A 70 -13.99 -0.38 2.39
N LEU A 71 -14.22 -1.57 1.85
CA LEU A 71 -15.27 -1.77 0.85
C LEU A 71 -16.12 -3.01 1.15
N GLU A 72 -17.33 -2.76 1.62
CA GLU A 72 -18.50 -3.64 1.39
C GLU A 72 -18.74 -3.92 -0.12
N LEU A 73 -17.95 -3.30 -1.03
CA LEU A 73 -18.12 -3.28 -2.49
C LEU A 73 -16.89 -3.79 -3.25
N ALA A 74 -15.96 -4.50 -2.60
CA ALA A 74 -14.84 -5.14 -3.29
C ALA A 74 -15.26 -6.49 -3.88
N ASP A 75 -14.95 -6.71 -5.16
CA ASP A 75 -15.17 -7.96 -5.86
C ASP A 75 -13.83 -8.59 -6.21
N ILE A 76 -13.57 -9.77 -5.66
CA ILE A 76 -12.27 -10.42 -5.66
C ILE A 76 -12.29 -11.56 -6.69
N THR A 77 -11.58 -11.38 -7.80
CA THR A 77 -11.52 -12.32 -8.95
C THR A 77 -10.10 -12.81 -9.18
N GLU A 78 -9.86 -13.89 -9.92
CA GLU A 78 -8.48 -14.34 -10.21
C GLU A 78 -7.58 -13.25 -10.79
N GLU A 79 -8.12 -12.33 -11.60
CA GLU A 79 -7.38 -11.22 -12.17
C GLU A 79 -6.86 -10.23 -11.10
N GLY A 80 -7.58 -10.10 -9.99
CA GLY A 80 -7.28 -9.15 -8.94
C GLY A 80 -8.53 -8.67 -8.20
N VAL A 81 -8.40 -7.53 -7.54
CA VAL A 81 -9.46 -6.94 -6.73
C VAL A 81 -10.06 -5.75 -7.47
N ARG A 82 -11.36 -5.84 -7.79
CA ARG A 82 -12.16 -4.73 -8.30
C ARG A 82 -12.78 -3.97 -7.15
N PHE A 83 -12.70 -2.66 -7.20
CA PHE A 83 -13.24 -1.82 -6.15
C PHE A 83 -13.69 -0.45 -6.67
N ARG A 84 -14.41 0.30 -5.84
CA ARG A 84 -14.73 1.70 -6.11
C ARG A 84 -13.81 2.61 -5.35
N SER A 85 -13.30 3.62 -6.03
CA SER A 85 -12.61 4.75 -5.42
C SER A 85 -13.46 5.39 -4.32
N PRO A 86 -12.94 5.57 -3.10
CA PRO A 86 -13.60 6.35 -2.07
C PRO A 86 -13.51 7.86 -2.34
N ILE A 87 -12.69 8.29 -3.31
CA ILE A 87 -12.50 9.70 -3.65
C ILE A 87 -13.56 10.16 -4.66
N ASP A 88 -13.76 9.41 -5.74
CA ASP A 88 -14.60 9.81 -6.87
C ASP A 88 -15.60 8.73 -7.33
N GLY A 89 -15.62 7.55 -6.68
CA GLY A 89 -16.52 6.46 -7.01
C GLY A 89 -16.18 5.68 -8.28
N THR A 90 -15.09 6.00 -8.97
CA THR A 90 -14.65 5.29 -10.18
C THR A 90 -14.33 3.83 -9.87
N THR A 91 -14.65 2.92 -10.80
CA THR A 91 -14.26 1.51 -10.69
C THR A 91 -12.79 1.35 -11.06
N MET A 92 -12.04 0.72 -10.17
CA MET A 92 -10.63 0.41 -10.33
C MET A 92 -10.38 -1.09 -10.22
N MET A 93 -9.28 -1.55 -10.79
CA MET A 93 -8.77 -2.91 -10.68
C MET A 93 -7.34 -2.84 -10.12
N LEU A 94 -7.07 -3.58 -9.05
CA LEU A 94 -5.71 -3.83 -8.59
C LEU A 94 -5.36 -5.30 -8.84
N THR A 95 -4.49 -5.53 -9.81
CA THR A 95 -3.87 -6.85 -10.04
C THR A 95 -2.53 -6.93 -9.29
N PRO A 96 -1.96 -8.14 -9.13
CA PRO A 96 -0.61 -8.29 -8.58
C PRO A 96 0.44 -7.45 -9.33
N GLU A 97 0.36 -7.41 -10.66
CA GLU A 97 1.28 -6.64 -11.52
C GLU A 97 1.14 -5.14 -11.28
N GLU A 98 -0.09 -4.63 -11.18
CA GLU A 98 -0.34 -3.22 -10.91
C GLU A 98 0.12 -2.82 -9.50
N SER A 99 -0.08 -3.68 -8.50
CA SER A 99 0.47 -3.48 -7.15
C SER A 99 1.99 -3.34 -7.17
N ILE A 100 2.69 -4.25 -7.85
CA ILE A 100 4.16 -4.18 -7.99
C ILE A 100 4.59 -2.96 -8.80
N ARG A 101 3.86 -2.60 -9.87
CA ARG A 101 4.14 -1.41 -10.68
C ARG A 101 4.06 -0.14 -9.83
N HIS A 102 3.01 0.01 -9.01
CA HIS A 102 2.86 1.16 -8.11
C HIS A 102 3.98 1.24 -7.09
N GLN A 103 4.35 0.11 -6.46
CA GLN A 103 5.44 0.08 -5.48
C GLN A 103 6.80 0.45 -6.11
N ASN A 104 7.06 0.01 -7.33
CA ASN A 104 8.26 0.43 -8.07
C ASN A 104 8.27 1.94 -8.37
N LEU A 105 7.12 2.51 -8.79
CA LEU A 105 7.01 3.95 -9.06
C LEU A 105 7.13 4.80 -7.77
N ILE A 106 6.65 4.26 -6.64
CA ILE A 106 6.83 4.85 -5.32
C ILE A 106 8.32 4.80 -4.93
N GLY A 107 9.08 3.82 -5.42
CA GLY A 107 10.51 3.67 -5.13
C GLY A 107 10.76 2.97 -3.79
N SER A 108 10.03 1.89 -3.53
CA SER A 108 10.18 1.08 -2.30
C SER A 108 11.43 0.20 -2.32
N ASP A 109 12.06 0.01 -1.16
CA ASP A 109 13.17 -0.95 -0.99
C ASP A 109 12.67 -2.37 -0.72
N ILE A 110 11.55 -2.48 0.01
CA ILE A 110 10.87 -3.74 0.31
C ILE A 110 9.42 -3.63 -0.16
N MET A 111 9.03 -4.52 -1.06
CA MET A 111 7.70 -4.53 -1.65
C MET A 111 6.93 -5.75 -1.18
N MET A 112 5.71 -5.54 -0.66
CA MET A 112 4.82 -6.62 -0.27
C MET A 112 4.02 -7.09 -1.49
N GLN A 113 3.89 -8.41 -1.65
CA GLN A 113 3.05 -9.00 -2.69
C GLN A 113 1.57 -8.78 -2.38
N LEU A 114 0.76 -8.67 -3.43
CA LEU A 114 -0.69 -8.63 -3.29
C LEU A 114 -1.20 -9.99 -2.82
N ASP A 115 -2.01 -9.98 -1.77
CA ASP A 115 -2.58 -11.15 -1.11
C ASP A 115 -4.11 -11.09 -1.07
N ASP A 116 -4.73 -12.27 -0.96
CA ASP A 116 -6.17 -12.38 -0.77
C ASP A 116 -6.48 -12.45 0.73
N VAL A 117 -6.91 -11.32 1.30
CA VAL A 117 -7.15 -11.21 2.74
C VAL A 117 -8.57 -11.65 3.09
N VAL A 118 -8.67 -12.58 4.03
CA VAL A 118 -9.96 -13.04 4.58
C VAL A 118 -10.20 -12.42 5.95
N SER A 119 -11.48 -12.11 6.24
CA SER A 119 -11.90 -11.65 7.56
C SER A 119 -11.53 -12.65 8.65
N SER A 120 -10.95 -12.17 9.75
CA SER A 120 -10.56 -13.01 10.89
C SER A 120 -11.73 -13.63 11.65
N VAL A 121 -12.95 -13.13 11.43
CA VAL A 121 -14.19 -13.68 11.98
C VAL A 121 -14.95 -14.54 10.98
N THR A 122 -14.35 -14.82 9.81
CA THR A 122 -14.93 -15.80 8.89
C THR A 122 -15.02 -17.16 9.58
N VAL A 123 -16.11 -17.88 9.30
CA VAL A 123 -16.29 -19.27 9.72
C VAL A 123 -16.36 -20.21 8.51
N ASP A 124 -16.09 -19.67 7.31
CA ASP A 124 -16.08 -20.41 6.05
C ASP A 124 -14.66 -20.87 5.75
N ASP A 125 -14.39 -22.14 6.06
CA ASP A 125 -13.11 -22.80 5.81
C ASP A 125 -12.76 -22.86 4.31
N ALA A 126 -13.78 -23.01 3.44
CA ALA A 126 -13.55 -23.10 2.00
C ALA A 126 -13.06 -21.75 1.43
N ARG A 127 -13.61 -20.63 1.93
CA ARG A 127 -13.12 -19.29 1.57
C ARG A 127 -11.68 -19.05 2.03
N PHE A 128 -11.32 -19.56 3.21
CA PHE A 128 -9.96 -19.46 3.73
C PHE A 128 -8.97 -20.26 2.87
N GLU A 129 -9.32 -21.50 2.53
CA GLU A 129 -8.51 -22.35 1.65
C GLU A 129 -8.31 -21.72 0.25
N GLU A 130 -9.39 -21.19 -0.34
CA GLU A 130 -9.32 -20.48 -1.62
C GLU A 130 -8.36 -19.28 -1.55
N ALA A 131 -8.45 -18.45 -0.51
CA ALA A 131 -7.59 -17.29 -0.34
C ALA A 131 -6.11 -17.67 -0.20
N CYS A 132 -5.82 -18.75 0.53
CA CYS A 132 -4.47 -19.29 0.62
C CYS A 132 -3.94 -19.73 -0.75
N HIS A 133 -4.75 -20.46 -1.53
CA HIS A 133 -4.35 -20.89 -2.87
C HIS A 133 -4.13 -19.73 -3.83
N ARG A 134 -4.96 -18.70 -3.76
CA ARG A 134 -4.85 -17.51 -4.61
C ARG A 134 -3.66 -16.62 -4.26
N THR A 135 -3.17 -16.69 -3.02
CA THR A 135 -2.04 -15.89 -2.54
C THR A 135 -0.69 -16.51 -2.93
N LEU A 136 -0.65 -17.82 -3.22
CA LEU A 136 0.55 -18.56 -3.64
C LEU A 136 0.88 -18.33 -5.11
#